data_AF-Q9SGP3-F1
#
_entry.id   AF-Q9SGP3-F1
#
_cell.length_a   1.000
_cell.length_b   1.000
_cell.length_c   1.000
_cell.angle_alpha   90.00
_cell.angle_beta   90.00
_cell.angle_gamma   90.00
#
_symmetry.space_group_name_H-M   'P 1'
#
loop_
_entity.id
_entity.type
_entity.pdbx_description
1 polymer ?
#
loop_
_entity_poly.entity_id
_entity_poly.type
_entity_poly.pdbx_seq_one_letter_code
_entity_poly.pdbx_strand_id
1 'polypeptide(L)'
;MNPKKTKGKQKINIKKIEKDEDRSVTLSKRLNAIYTMIIELSILCGVEVAFIGYSCSGKPYTFGSPSFQAVVERFLNGEASSSSSSSLQRSVKNAHKQAKIQELCKRYNRLVEELKVDEVKVKKAAALAETRAVNKDAWWKADPNDVKDHEKAKKMMEKYQELKEKLREEVALRIKRGHDENNNK
;
A
#
# COMPACT_ATOMS: atom_id res chain seq x y z
N MET A 1 -6.57 34.25 -14.90
CA MET A 1 -7.69 33.30 -14.71
C MET A 1 -8.23 33.46 -13.30
N ASN A 2 -9.51 33.77 -13.12
CA ASN A 2 -10.10 33.91 -11.78
C ASN A 2 -10.35 32.51 -11.18
N PRO A 3 -9.81 32.17 -10.00
CA PRO A 3 -10.07 30.88 -9.39
C PRO A 3 -11.56 30.75 -9.07
N LYS A 4 -12.22 29.72 -9.61
CA LYS A 4 -13.63 29.44 -9.33
C LYS A 4 -13.78 29.15 -7.84
N LYS A 5 -14.38 30.09 -7.08
CA LYS A 5 -14.73 29.90 -5.68
C LYS A 5 -15.81 28.81 -5.58
N THR A 6 -15.51 27.68 -4.93
CA THR A 6 -16.52 26.68 -4.59
C THR A 6 -17.28 27.13 -3.34
N LYS A 7 -18.58 26.85 -3.26
CA LYS A 7 -19.39 27.21 -2.08
C LYS A 7 -19.12 26.32 -0.85
N GLY A 8 -18.15 25.40 -0.90
CA GLY A 8 -17.90 24.44 0.18
C GLY A 8 -19.11 23.52 0.46
N LYS A 9 -19.12 22.91 1.64
CA LYS A 9 -20.23 22.03 2.08
C LYS A 9 -21.46 22.88 2.39
N GLN A 10 -22.53 22.69 1.61
CA GLN A 10 -23.79 23.38 1.82
C GLN A 10 -24.75 22.51 2.65
N LYS A 11 -25.53 23.14 3.53
CA LYS A 11 -26.63 22.46 4.22
C LYS A 11 -27.70 22.11 3.18
N ILE A 12 -28.16 20.87 3.20
CA ILE A 12 -29.23 20.39 2.33
C ILE A 12 -30.41 19.93 3.19
N ASN A 13 -31.63 20.02 2.66
CA ASN A 13 -32.82 19.52 3.34
C ASN A 13 -32.80 17.99 3.43
N ILE A 14 -33.36 17.45 4.52
CA ILE A 14 -33.56 16.00 4.67
C ILE A 14 -34.80 15.59 3.88
N LYS A 15 -34.62 15.46 2.58
CA LYS A 15 -35.60 14.95 1.61
C LYS A 15 -34.89 14.12 0.55
N LYS A 16 -35.64 13.41 -0.29
CA LYS A 16 -35.09 12.71 -1.45
C LYS A 16 -34.31 13.70 -2.33
N ILE A 17 -33.09 13.34 -2.72
CA ILE A 17 -32.27 14.15 -3.63
C ILE A 17 -32.70 13.79 -5.05
N GLU A 18 -33.16 14.77 -5.82
CA GLU A 18 -33.70 14.53 -7.16
C GLU A 18 -32.63 14.09 -8.16
N LYS A 19 -31.45 14.72 -8.13
CA LYS A 19 -30.33 14.37 -9.02
C LYS A 19 -29.70 13.03 -8.62
N ASP A 20 -29.76 12.06 -9.53
CA ASP A 20 -29.33 10.67 -9.31
C ASP A 20 -27.86 10.52 -8.89
N GLU A 21 -26.97 11.28 -9.53
CA GLU A 21 -25.54 11.31 -9.20
C GLU A 21 -25.31 11.78 -7.76
N ASP A 22 -25.90 12.93 -7.41
CA ASP A 22 -25.77 13.54 -6.09
C ASP A 22 -26.43 12.67 -5.01
N ARG A 23 -27.54 12.00 -5.36
CA ARG A 23 -28.23 11.04 -4.50
C ARG A 23 -27.35 9.83 -4.21
N SER A 24 -26.71 9.26 -5.24
CA SER A 24 -25.82 8.09 -5.09
C SER A 24 -24.59 8.43 -4.25
N VAL A 25 -23.94 9.56 -4.52
CA VAL A 25 -22.79 10.04 -3.72
C VAL A 25 -23.21 10.29 -2.27
N THR A 26 -24.37 10.90 -2.05
CA THR A 26 -24.88 11.18 -0.70
C THR A 26 -25.24 9.90 0.04
N LEU A 27 -25.86 8.92 -0.64
CA LEU A 27 -26.13 7.60 -0.07
C LEU A 27 -24.85 6.94 0.42
N SER A 28 -23.80 6.87 -0.41
CA SER A 28 -22.52 6.27 -0.03
C SER A 28 -21.88 6.98 1.17
N LYS A 29 -21.88 8.33 1.18
CA LYS A 29 -21.34 9.11 2.31
C LYS A 29 -22.12 8.88 3.61
N ARG A 30 -23.46 8.83 3.53
CA ARG A 30 -24.32 8.61 4.69
C ARG A 30 -24.24 7.17 5.18
N LEU A 31 -24.16 6.17 4.29
CA LEU A 31 -23.93 4.77 4.65
C LEU A 31 -22.61 4.60 5.39
N ASN A 32 -21.53 5.20 4.89
CA ASN A 32 -20.24 5.17 5.59
C ASN A 32 -20.32 5.78 6.99
N ALA A 33 -20.98 6.94 7.12
CA ALA A 33 -21.18 7.57 8.42
C ALA A 33 -22.01 6.70 9.37
N ILE A 34 -23.08 6.06 8.87
CA ILE A 34 -23.91 5.13 9.63
C ILE A 34 -23.09 3.92 10.06
N TYR A 35 -22.28 3.34 9.18
CA TYR A 35 -21.42 2.20 9.52
C TYR A 35 -20.44 2.52 10.64
N THR A 36 -19.76 3.67 10.56
CA THR A 36 -18.88 4.14 11.64
C THR A 36 -19.65 4.25 12.95
N MET A 37 -20.83 4.90 12.93
CA MET A 37 -21.66 5.07 14.12
C MET A 37 -22.12 3.74 14.72
N ILE A 38 -22.54 2.77 13.90
CA ILE A 38 -23.01 1.47 14.37
C ILE A 38 -21.85 0.62 14.92
N ILE A 39 -20.69 0.66 14.27
CA ILE A 39 -19.47 -0.01 14.77
C ILE A 39 -19.10 0.55 16.14
N GLU A 40 -19.04 1.88 16.26
CA GLU A 40 -18.76 2.55 17.53
C GLU A 40 -19.78 2.17 18.61
N LEU A 41 -21.07 2.17 18.29
CA LEU A 41 -22.13 1.78 19.22
C LEU A 41 -22.00 0.32 19.67
N SER A 42 -21.72 -0.61 18.75
CA SER A 42 -21.53 -2.03 19.07
C SER A 42 -20.35 -2.24 20.01
N ILE A 43 -19.24 -1.53 19.78
CA ILE A 43 -18.04 -1.61 20.62
C ILE A 43 -18.30 -0.99 22.00
N LEU A 44 -18.87 0.21 22.07
CA LEU A 44 -19.05 0.94 23.32
C LEU A 44 -20.06 0.27 24.25
N CYS A 45 -21.17 -0.23 23.70
CA CYS A 45 -22.22 -0.84 24.51
C CYS A 45 -22.08 -2.37 24.60
N GLY A 46 -21.16 -2.99 23.86
CA GLY A 46 -21.02 -4.45 23.79
C GLY A 46 -22.27 -5.14 23.24
N VAL A 47 -23.04 -4.45 22.41
CA VAL A 47 -24.33 -4.93 21.87
C VAL A 47 -24.16 -5.54 20.48
N GLU A 48 -24.94 -6.59 20.23
CA GLU A 48 -25.09 -7.17 18.90
C GLU A 48 -26.07 -6.31 18.09
N VAL A 49 -25.71 -5.96 16.86
CA VAL A 49 -26.49 -5.02 16.01
C VAL A 49 -26.53 -5.51 14.58
N ALA A 50 -27.65 -5.25 13.89
CA ALA A 50 -27.81 -5.46 12.46
C ALA A 50 -28.43 -4.22 11.83
N PHE A 51 -27.94 -3.88 10.65
CA PHE A 51 -28.43 -2.77 9.84
C PHE A 51 -28.59 -3.24 8.39
N ILE A 52 -29.70 -2.84 7.78
CA ILE A 52 -29.99 -3.04 6.37
C ILE A 52 -30.49 -1.74 5.76
N GLY A 53 -29.92 -1.35 4.63
CA GLY A 53 -30.39 -0.26 3.79
C GLY A 53 -30.47 -0.71 2.34
N TYR A 54 -31.26 -0.03 1.50
CA TYR A 54 -31.39 -0.37 0.08
C TYR A 54 -30.88 0.78 -0.78
N SER A 55 -30.16 0.44 -1.84
CA SER A 55 -29.85 1.37 -2.91
C SER A 55 -31.13 1.77 -3.67
N CYS A 56 -31.06 2.85 -4.46
CA CYS A 56 -32.13 3.18 -5.41
C CYS A 56 -32.35 2.08 -6.46
N SER A 57 -31.36 1.21 -6.68
CA SER A 57 -31.46 0.03 -7.56
C SER A 57 -32.02 -1.22 -6.86
N GLY A 58 -32.46 -1.10 -5.59
CA GLY A 58 -33.02 -2.22 -4.81
C GLY A 58 -31.97 -3.19 -4.27
N LYS A 59 -30.67 -2.89 -4.39
CA LYS A 59 -29.60 -3.73 -3.85
C LYS A 59 -29.44 -3.47 -2.35
N PRO A 60 -29.41 -4.49 -1.49
CA PRO A 60 -29.23 -4.31 -0.06
C PRO A 60 -27.76 -3.97 0.28
N TYR A 61 -27.62 -3.14 1.31
CA TYR A 61 -26.41 -2.83 2.04
C TYR A 61 -26.62 -3.34 3.47
N THR A 62 -25.83 -4.31 3.88
CA THR A 62 -25.98 -4.95 5.19
C THR A 62 -24.73 -4.74 6.03
N PHE A 63 -24.94 -4.47 7.31
CA PHE A 63 -23.89 -4.48 8.33
C PHE A 63 -24.39 -5.25 9.54
N GLY A 64 -23.52 -5.98 10.22
CA GLY A 64 -23.86 -6.52 11.53
C GLY A 64 -22.66 -6.95 12.34
N SER A 65 -22.81 -6.90 13.66
CA SER A 65 -21.84 -7.34 14.66
C SER A 65 -22.56 -8.33 15.59
N PRO A 66 -22.14 -9.61 15.67
CA PRO A 66 -20.93 -10.20 15.07
C PRO A 66 -21.01 -10.47 13.55
N SER A 67 -22.21 -10.69 13.02
CA SER A 67 -22.48 -10.70 11.57
C SER A 67 -23.95 -10.38 11.36
N PHE A 68 -24.30 -9.83 10.19
CA PHE A 68 -25.70 -9.52 9.86
C PHE A 68 -26.58 -10.78 10.00
N GLN A 69 -26.15 -11.90 9.42
CA GLN A 69 -26.88 -13.16 9.45
C GLN A 69 -27.08 -13.69 10.87
N ALA A 70 -26.04 -13.70 11.72
CA ALA A 70 -26.16 -14.24 13.08
C ALA A 70 -27.16 -13.44 13.94
N VAL A 71 -27.19 -12.11 13.78
CA VAL A 71 -28.13 -11.25 14.48
C VAL A 71 -29.56 -11.44 13.94
N VAL A 72 -29.72 -11.54 12.62
CA VAL A 72 -31.02 -11.79 11.99
C VAL A 72 -31.57 -13.17 12.36
N GLU A 73 -30.75 -14.22 12.35
CA GLU A 73 -31.15 -15.56 12.78
C GLU A 73 -31.62 -15.56 14.23
N ARG A 74 -30.89 -14.89 15.14
CA ARG A 74 -31.34 -14.74 16.53
C ARG A 74 -32.67 -13.99 16.63
N PHE A 75 -32.84 -12.92 15.85
CA PHE A 75 -34.06 -12.12 15.83
C PHE A 75 -35.26 -12.93 15.32
N LEU A 76 -35.11 -13.65 14.22
CA LEU A 76 -36.16 -14.46 13.60
C LEU A 76 -36.52 -15.71 14.41
N ASN A 77 -35.54 -16.37 15.03
CA ASN A 77 -35.77 -17.55 15.85
C ASN A 77 -36.41 -17.21 17.22
N GLY A 78 -36.59 -15.92 17.51
CA GLY A 78 -37.10 -15.43 18.79
C GLY A 78 -36.14 -15.67 19.96
N GLU A 79 -36.34 -14.94 21.06
CA GLU A 79 -35.56 -15.08 22.30
C GLU A 79 -35.72 -16.45 23.00
N ALA A 80 -36.46 -17.40 22.42
CA ALA A 80 -36.61 -18.76 22.96
C ALA A 80 -35.26 -19.50 23.12
N SER A 81 -34.23 -19.13 22.36
CA SER A 81 -32.88 -19.68 22.49
C SER A 81 -31.97 -18.94 23.49
N SER A 82 -32.33 -17.72 23.92
CA SER A 82 -31.56 -16.96 24.91
C SER A 82 -32.10 -17.13 26.34
N SER A 83 -33.41 -17.34 26.50
CA SER A 83 -34.02 -17.62 27.80
C SER A 83 -33.65 -19.00 28.37
N SER A 84 -33.33 -19.96 27.49
CA SER A 84 -32.94 -21.33 27.86
C SER A 84 -31.45 -21.50 28.22
N SER A 85 -30.58 -20.56 27.83
CA SER A 85 -29.15 -20.62 28.19
C SER A 85 -28.92 -20.01 29.56
N SER A 86 -28.64 -20.87 30.54
CA SER A 86 -28.22 -20.47 31.89
C SER A 86 -27.10 -19.41 31.84
N SER A 87 -27.05 -18.53 32.85
CA SER A 87 -25.99 -17.52 32.98
C SER A 87 -24.59 -18.15 32.85
N LEU A 88 -24.42 -19.35 33.40
CA LEU A 88 -23.19 -20.13 33.32
C LEU A 88 -22.81 -20.50 31.88
N GLN A 89 -23.75 -21.00 31.07
CA GLN A 89 -23.48 -21.37 29.68
C GLN A 89 -23.06 -20.16 28.84
N ARG A 90 -23.65 -18.99 29.09
CA ARG A 90 -23.23 -17.72 28.45
C ARG A 90 -21.81 -17.33 28.88
N SER A 91 -21.51 -17.42 30.17
CA SER A 91 -20.17 -17.15 30.71
C SER A 91 -19.10 -18.07 30.10
N VAL A 92 -19.35 -19.38 30.02
CA VAL A 92 -18.42 -20.35 29.42
C VAL A 92 -18.19 -20.08 27.93
N LYS A 93 -19.26 -19.79 27.16
CA LYS A 93 -19.14 -19.41 25.75
C LYS A 93 -18.32 -18.12 25.57
N ASN A 94 -18.54 -17.13 26.41
CA ASN A 94 -17.81 -15.86 26.37
C ASN A 94 -16.33 -16.03 26.75
N ALA A 95 -16.04 -16.82 27.78
CA ALA A 95 -14.67 -17.15 28.18
C ALA A 95 -13.92 -17.88 27.04
N HIS A 96 -14.57 -18.84 26.38
CA HIS A 96 -13.98 -19.54 25.24
C HIS A 96 -13.69 -18.59 24.07
N LYS A 97 -14.65 -17.72 23.71
CA LYS A 97 -14.45 -16.68 22.70
C LYS A 97 -13.28 -15.76 23.06
N GLN A 98 -13.20 -15.33 24.32
CA GLN A 98 -12.12 -14.45 24.78
C GLN A 98 -10.75 -15.14 24.70
N ALA A 99 -10.65 -16.40 25.12
CA ALA A 99 -9.43 -17.19 25.00
C ALA A 99 -9.02 -17.34 23.53
N LYS A 100 -9.99 -17.55 22.63
CA LYS A 100 -9.72 -17.66 21.19
C LYS A 100 -9.21 -16.34 20.59
N ILE A 101 -9.82 -15.22 20.97
CA ILE A 101 -9.36 -13.88 20.55
C ILE A 101 -7.93 -13.65 21.04
N GLN A 102 -7.62 -13.96 22.29
CA GLN A 102 -6.27 -13.81 22.83
C GLN A 102 -5.24 -14.66 22.07
N GLU A 103 -5.57 -15.91 21.73
CA GLU A 103 -4.72 -16.78 20.91
C GLU A 103 -4.45 -16.16 19.53
N LEU A 104 -5.48 -15.64 18.87
CA LEU A 104 -5.37 -15.02 17.55
C LEU A 104 -4.56 -13.71 17.60
N CYS A 105 -4.77 -12.87 18.62
CA CYS A 105 -3.99 -11.65 18.82
C CYS A 105 -2.50 -11.97 19.01
N LYS A 106 -2.17 -13.02 19.78
CA LYS A 106 -0.78 -13.47 19.95
C LYS A 106 -0.16 -13.91 18.61
N ARG A 107 -0.88 -14.69 17.80
CA ARG A 107 -0.41 -15.12 16.47
C ARG A 107 -0.22 -13.93 15.52
N TYR A 108 -1.16 -13.00 15.50
CA TYR A 108 -1.10 -11.80 14.67
C TYR A 108 0.13 -10.95 15.00
N ASN A 109 0.34 -10.65 16.29
CA ASN A 109 1.48 -9.85 16.72
C ASN A 109 2.81 -10.51 16.37
N ARG A 110 2.91 -11.85 16.50
CA ARG A 110 4.10 -12.58 16.08
C ARG A 110 4.40 -12.42 14.59
N LEU A 111 3.39 -12.58 13.73
CA LEU A 111 3.56 -12.42 12.27
C LEU A 111 3.95 -10.99 11.89
N VAL A 112 3.40 -9.98 12.58
CA VAL A 112 3.77 -8.57 12.35
C VAL A 112 5.25 -8.34 12.68
N GLU A 113 5.76 -8.92 13.77
CA GLU A 113 7.18 -8.81 14.12
C GLU A 113 8.09 -9.56 13.13
N GLU A 114 7.69 -10.76 12.68
CA GLU A 114 8.42 -11.50 11.65
C GLU A 114 8.51 -10.71 10.33
N LEU A 115 7.41 -10.08 9.90
CA LEU A 115 7.39 -9.25 8.69
C LEU A 115 8.28 -8.00 8.80
N LYS A 116 8.34 -7.36 9.97
CA LYS A 116 9.26 -6.21 10.18
C LYS A 116 10.72 -6.62 10.07
N VAL A 117 11.08 -7.79 10.62
CA VAL A 117 12.44 -8.32 10.54
C VAL A 117 12.81 -8.61 9.09
N ASP A 118 11.90 -9.21 8.32
CA ASP A 118 12.15 -9.50 6.90
C ASP A 118 12.20 -8.23 6.05
N GLU A 119 11.37 -7.22 6.34
CA GLU A 119 11.45 -5.90 5.69
C GLU A 119 12.83 -5.26 5.86
N VAL A 120 13.42 -5.33 7.05
CA VAL A 120 14.78 -4.81 7.33
C VAL A 120 15.83 -5.60 6.55
N LYS A 121 15.71 -6.93 6.47
CA LYS A 121 16.64 -7.76 5.67
C LYS A 121 16.58 -7.41 4.19
N VAL A 122 15.38 -7.24 3.63
CA VAL A 122 15.18 -6.87 2.22
C VAL A 122 15.77 -5.49 1.94
N LYS A 123 15.51 -4.50 2.79
CA LYS A 123 16.09 -3.16 2.65
C LYS A 123 17.62 -3.17 2.73
N LYS A 124 18.19 -3.95 3.67
CA LYS A 124 19.64 -4.12 3.77
C LYS A 124 20.24 -4.80 2.54
N ALA A 125 19.57 -5.82 2.01
CA ALA A 125 20.00 -6.51 0.80
C ALA A 125 19.93 -5.60 -0.44
N ALA A 126 18.88 -4.78 -0.56
CA ALA A 126 18.75 -3.78 -1.62
C ALA A 126 19.84 -2.71 -1.53
N ALA A 127 20.10 -2.16 -0.34
CA ALA A 127 21.19 -1.20 -0.13
C ALA A 127 22.57 -1.83 -0.43
N LEU A 128 22.79 -3.09 -0.05
CA LEU A 128 24.02 -3.81 -0.40
C LEU A 128 24.14 -4.02 -1.92
N ALA A 129 23.03 -4.32 -2.61
CA ALA A 129 23.01 -4.46 -4.07
C ALA A 129 23.32 -3.13 -4.78
N GLU A 130 22.84 -1.99 -4.27
CA GLU A 130 23.17 -0.65 -4.79
C GLU A 130 24.65 -0.27 -4.56
N THR A 131 25.23 -0.67 -3.42
CA THR A 131 26.65 -0.43 -3.11
C THR A 131 27.61 -1.42 -3.74
N ARG A 132 27.14 -2.46 -4.46
CA ARG A 132 28.01 -3.39 -5.21
C ARG A 132 28.71 -2.58 -6.29
N ALA A 133 29.85 -2.05 -5.89
CA ALA A 133 30.67 -1.12 -6.63
C ALA A 133 30.76 -1.57 -8.08
N VAL A 134 30.41 -0.66 -9.00
CA VAL A 134 30.93 -0.69 -10.36
C VAL A 134 32.39 -1.07 -10.22
N ASN A 135 32.72 -2.29 -10.65
CA ASN A 135 34.04 -2.86 -10.49
C ASN A 135 35.05 -1.78 -10.93
N LYS A 136 36.04 -1.49 -10.08
CA LYS A 136 37.00 -0.39 -10.31
C LYS A 136 37.68 -0.52 -11.69
N ASP A 137 37.77 -1.75 -12.19
CA ASP A 137 38.30 -2.13 -13.50
C ASP A 137 37.24 -2.27 -14.61
N ALA A 138 35.99 -1.87 -14.38
CA ALA A 138 34.91 -1.94 -15.37
C ALA A 138 34.13 -0.62 -15.48
N TRP A 139 34.74 0.50 -15.09
CA TRP A 139 34.10 1.82 -15.15
C TRP A 139 33.59 2.18 -16.54
N TRP A 140 34.19 1.64 -17.61
CA TRP A 140 33.77 1.84 -19.00
C TRP A 140 32.54 1.03 -19.43
N LYS A 141 32.02 0.14 -18.57
CA LYS A 141 30.78 -0.62 -18.84
C LYS A 141 29.51 0.11 -18.40
N ALA A 142 29.64 1.19 -17.62
CA ALA A 142 28.50 1.99 -17.21
C ALA A 142 28.04 2.85 -18.39
N ASP A 143 26.73 2.88 -18.65
CA ASP A 143 26.17 3.82 -19.62
C ASP A 143 26.32 5.24 -19.07
N PRO A 144 26.92 6.19 -19.81
CA PRO A 144 27.03 7.58 -19.37
C PRO A 144 25.69 8.22 -19.00
N ASN A 145 24.57 7.78 -19.59
CA ASN A 145 23.23 8.28 -19.25
C ASN A 145 22.69 7.74 -17.92
N ASP A 146 23.22 6.62 -17.42
CA ASP A 146 22.82 6.06 -16.12
C ASP A 146 23.44 6.84 -14.94
N VAL A 147 24.49 7.62 -15.21
CA VAL A 147 25.18 8.43 -14.20
C VAL A 147 24.41 9.74 -13.97
N LYS A 148 23.46 9.72 -13.02
CA LYS A 148 22.67 10.91 -12.65
C LYS A 148 23.48 12.06 -12.06
N ASP A 149 24.64 11.75 -11.47
CA ASP A 149 25.53 12.73 -10.86
C ASP A 149 26.40 13.39 -11.93
N HIS A 150 26.13 14.67 -12.19
CA HIS A 150 26.79 15.44 -13.24
C HIS A 150 28.32 15.53 -13.04
N GLU A 151 28.80 15.54 -11.81
CA GLU A 151 30.24 15.60 -11.52
C GLU A 151 30.92 14.26 -11.83
N LYS A 152 30.26 13.15 -11.51
CA LYS A 152 30.73 11.81 -11.89
C LYS A 152 30.72 11.62 -13.40
N ALA A 153 29.67 12.09 -14.08
CA ALA A 153 29.55 12.04 -15.53
C ALA A 153 30.68 12.82 -16.22
N LYS A 154 30.98 14.04 -15.72
CA LYS A 154 32.10 14.85 -16.22
C LYS A 154 33.45 14.17 -16.06
N LYS A 155 33.77 13.65 -14.87
CA LYS A 155 35.01 12.89 -14.62
C LYS A 155 35.13 11.64 -15.49
N MET A 156 34.02 10.96 -15.74
CA MET A 156 33.99 9.81 -16.65
C MET A 156 34.30 10.24 -18.09
N MET A 157 33.73 11.35 -18.55
CA MET A 157 33.98 11.90 -19.88
C MET A 157 35.44 12.33 -20.07
N GLU A 158 36.05 12.95 -19.05
CA GLU A 158 37.48 13.28 -19.03
C GLU A 158 38.35 12.03 -19.22
N LYS A 159 38.05 10.93 -18.53
CA LYS A 159 38.77 9.66 -18.71
C LYS A 159 38.60 9.07 -20.12
N TYR A 160 37.40 9.15 -20.70
CA TYR A 160 37.18 8.72 -22.09
C TYR A 160 37.98 9.58 -23.08
N GLN A 161 38.07 10.89 -22.84
CA GLN A 161 38.86 11.81 -23.63
C GLN A 161 40.35 11.46 -23.56
N GLU A 162 40.89 11.25 -22.36
CA GLU A 162 42.28 10.83 -22.15
C GLU A 162 42.60 9.50 -22.85
N LEU A 163 41.70 8.51 -22.74
CA LEU A 163 41.86 7.21 -23.40
C LEU A 163 41.87 7.35 -24.92
N LYS A 164 40.98 8.20 -25.46
CA LYS A 164 40.90 8.50 -26.90
C LYS A 164 42.17 9.17 -27.41
N GLU A 165 42.72 10.14 -26.70
CA GLU A 165 43.95 10.83 -27.11
C GLU A 165 45.16 9.87 -27.08
N LYS A 166 45.31 9.07 -26.03
CA LYS A 166 46.35 8.02 -25.98
C LYS A 166 46.25 7.03 -27.14
N LEU A 167 45.04 6.66 -27.53
CA LEU A 167 44.81 5.77 -28.66
C LEU A 167 45.20 6.43 -30.00
N ARG A 168 44.89 7.73 -30.18
CA ARG A 168 45.30 8.49 -31.36
C ARG A 168 46.82 8.58 -31.48
N GLU A 169 47.51 8.88 -30.38
CA GLU A 169 48.97 8.94 -30.32
C GLU A 169 49.60 7.60 -30.70
N GLU A 170 49.12 6.49 -30.13
CA GLU A 170 49.61 5.14 -30.43
C GLU A 170 49.39 4.77 -31.90
N VAL A 171 48.24 5.12 -32.48
CA VAL A 171 47.96 4.89 -33.92
C VAL A 171 48.90 5.72 -34.79
N ALA A 172 49.14 6.98 -34.47
CA ALA A 172 50.05 7.85 -35.21
C ALA A 172 51.50 7.34 -35.16
N LEU A 173 51.95 6.84 -34.00
CA LEU A 173 53.26 6.21 -33.85
C LEU A 173 53.40 4.96 -34.73
N ARG A 174 52.35 4.12 -34.81
CA ARG A 174 52.37 2.92 -35.66
C ARG A 174 52.43 3.25 -37.15
N ILE A 175 51.75 4.31 -37.60
CA ILE A 175 51.80 4.76 -39.00
C ILE A 175 53.22 5.24 -39.35
N LYS A 176 53.87 6.03 -38.46
CA LYS A 176 55.25 6.50 -38.67
C LYS A 176 56.24 5.35 -38.75
N ARG A 177 56.18 4.39 -37.80
CA ARG A 177 57.03 3.18 -37.84
C ARG A 177 56.88 2.42 -39.16
N GLY A 178 55.64 2.27 -39.65
CA GLY A 178 55.40 1.61 -40.94
C GLY A 178 55.95 2.37 -42.16
N HIS A 179 56.00 3.70 -42.12
CA HIS A 179 56.62 4.51 -43.19
C HIS A 179 58.15 4.50 -43.14
N ASP A 180 58.75 4.60 -41.95
CA ASP A 180 60.21 4.58 -41.79
C ASP A 180 60.80 3.22 -42.21
N GLU A 181 60.10 2.11 -41.93
CA GLU A 181 60.48 0.77 -42.40
C GLU A 181 60.38 0.62 -43.93
N ASN A 182 59.49 1.36 -44.59
CA ASN A 182 59.29 1.26 -46.03
C ASN A 182 60.25 2.14 -46.84
N ASN A 183 60.80 3.21 -46.25
CA ASN A 183 61.73 4.13 -46.92
C ASN A 183 63.21 3.73 -46.74
N ASN A 184 63.49 2.69 -45.94
CA ASN A 184 64.83 2.11 -45.77
C ASN A 184 65.02 0.81 -46.61
N LYS A 185 64.13 0.56 -47.58
CA LYS A 185 64.28 -0.46 -48.62
C LYS A 185 64.44 0.20 -49.98
#